data_AF-A0A537SZU8-F1
#
_entry.id   AF-A0A537SZU8-F1
#
_cell.length_a   1.000
_cell.length_b   1.000
_cell.length_c   1.000
_cell.angle_alpha   90.00
_cell.angle_beta   90.00
_cell.angle_gamma   90.00
#
_symmetry.space_group_name_H-M   'P 1'
#
loop_
_entity.id
_entity.type
_entity.pdbx_description
1 polymer ?
#
loop_
_entity_poly.entity_id
_entity_poly.type
_entity_poly.pdbx_seq_one_letter_code
_entity_poly.pdbx_strand_id
1 'polypeptide(L)' 'MLNRADLTKRLVAKLARDEAVVAGIGNTNFDLYAAGHRPQNFYMLGSMGLACPIAFGVALAQP' A
#
# COMPACT_ATOMS: atom_id res chain seq x y z
N MET A 1 -2.66 7.91 21.43
CA MET A 1 -2.08 6.69 20.81
C MET A 1 -2.46 6.69 19.34
N LEU A 2 -1.52 6.44 18.41
CA LEU A 2 -1.80 6.48 16.97
C LEU A 2 -2.30 5.11 16.51
N ASN A 3 -3.51 5.04 15.94
CA ASN A 3 -4.07 3.80 15.41
C ASN A 3 -3.55 3.55 13.98
N ARG A 4 -3.12 2.31 13.70
CA ARG A 4 -2.58 1.88 12.40
C ARG A 4 -3.60 2.05 11.26
N ALA A 5 -4.85 1.67 11.46
CA ALA A 5 -5.90 1.77 10.45
C ALA A 5 -6.25 3.24 10.16
N ASP A 6 -6.29 4.09 11.18
CA ASP A 6 -6.50 5.53 11.00
C ASP A 6 -5.33 6.18 10.26
N LEU A 7 -4.10 5.74 10.52
CA LEU A 7 -2.92 6.21 9.79
C LEU A 7 -2.99 5.81 8.32
N THR A 8 -3.34 4.56 8.02
CA THR A 8 -3.51 4.08 6.64
C THR A 8 -4.58 4.86 5.91
N LYS A 9 -5.74 5.11 6.54
CA LYS A 9 -6.80 5.95 5.97
C LYS A 9 -6.32 7.37 5.66
N ARG A 10 -5.58 8.00 6.58
CA ARG A 10 -5.00 9.33 6.38
C ARG A 10 -3.95 9.35 5.27
N LEU A 11 -3.17 8.29 5.11
CA LEU A 11 -2.22 8.15 4.00
C LEU A 11 -2.97 8.04 2.66
N VAL A 12 -3.95 7.13 2.58
CA VAL A 12 -4.73 6.91 1.35
C VAL A 12 -5.47 8.18 0.93
N ALA A 13 -6.02 8.93 1.87
CA ALA A 13 -6.72 10.20 1.61
C ALA A 13 -5.81 11.31 1.06
N LYS A 14 -4.48 11.18 1.15
CA LYS A 14 -3.51 12.14 0.60
C LYS A 14 -3.05 11.83 -0.81
N LEU A 15 -3.40 10.65 -1.33
CA LEU A 15 -3.04 10.24 -2.68
C LEU A 15 -3.98 10.95 -3.67
N ALA A 16 -3.41 11.74 -4.57
CA ALA A 16 -4.16 12.65 -5.43
C ALA A 16 -4.14 12.26 -6.91
N ARG A 17 -3.33 11.27 -7.27
CA ARG A 17 -3.13 10.80 -8.64
C ARG A 17 -3.24 9.27 -8.67
N ASP A 18 -2.57 8.65 -9.62
CA ASP A 18 -2.46 7.21 -9.77
C ASP A 18 -1.22 6.65 -9.04
N GLU A 19 -0.90 7.17 -7.85
CA GLU A 19 0.22 6.63 -7.07
C GLU A 19 -0.05 5.17 -6.69
N ALA A 20 0.90 4.29 -7.03
CA ALA A 20 0.86 2.89 -6.63
C ALA A 20 1.18 2.74 -5.13
N VAL A 21 0.40 1.91 -4.43
CA VAL A 21 0.63 1.58 -3.02
C VAL A 21 0.85 0.08 -2.89
N VAL A 22 2.06 -0.30 -2.49
CA VAL A 22 2.45 -1.70 -2.29
C VAL A 22 2.38 -2.02 -0.79
N ALA A 23 1.36 -2.76 -0.38
CA ALA A 23 1.27 -3.23 1.00
C ALA A 23 2.10 -4.50 1.23
N GLY A 24 2.68 -4.59 2.42
CA GLY A 24 3.27 -5.83 2.93
C GLY A 24 2.20 -6.86 3.33
N ILE A 25 2.64 -8.05 3.74
CA ILE A 25 1.72 -9.08 4.24
C ILE A 25 1.05 -8.70 5.55
N GLY A 26 -0.13 -9.29 5.79
CA GLY A 26 -0.86 -9.20 7.05
C GLY A 26 -1.59 -7.88 7.22
N ASN A 27 -1.41 -7.28 8.40
CA ASN A 27 -2.17 -6.13 8.89
C ASN A 27 -2.16 -4.91 7.93
N THR A 28 -1.05 -4.65 7.26
CA THR A 28 -0.93 -3.55 6.29
C THR A 28 -1.79 -3.76 5.05
N ASN A 29 -1.92 -5.00 4.53
CA ASN A 29 -2.85 -5.32 3.45
C ASN A 29 -4.30 -5.08 3.86
N PHE A 30 -4.70 -5.58 5.03
CA PHE A 30 -6.09 -5.49 5.47
C PHE A 30 -6.50 -4.05 5.73
N ASP A 31 -5.62 -3.26 6.36
CA ASP A 31 -5.88 -1.83 6.57
C ASP A 31 -5.94 -1.07 5.25
N LEU A 32 -5.06 -1.36 4.30
CA LEU A 32 -5.06 -0.70 3.00
C LEU A 32 -6.35 -1.01 2.24
N TYR A 33 -6.83 -2.25 2.32
CA TYR A 33 -8.10 -2.64 1.70
C TYR A 33 -9.28 -1.93 2.37
N ALA A 34 -9.31 -1.93 3.71
CA ALA A 34 -10.35 -1.25 4.50
C ALA A 34 -10.31 0.28 4.39
N ALA A 35 -9.16 0.87 4.03
CA ALA A 35 -9.00 2.31 3.82
C ALA A 35 -9.57 2.81 2.49
N GLY A 36 -10.00 1.91 1.60
CA GLY A 36 -10.57 2.22 0.30
C GLY A 36 -9.80 1.50 -0.80
N HIS A 37 -10.43 0.47 -1.38
CA HIS A 37 -9.85 -0.26 -2.49
C HIS A 37 -9.65 0.63 -3.71
N ARG A 38 -8.49 0.49 -4.35
CA ARG A 38 -8.08 1.20 -5.55
C ARG A 38 -7.34 0.24 -6.50
N PRO A 39 -7.45 0.40 -7.82
CA PRO A 39 -6.68 -0.38 -8.79
C PRO A 39 -5.16 -0.27 -8.62
N GLN A 40 -4.67 0.87 -8.10
CA GLN A 40 -3.25 1.14 -7.87
C GLN A 40 -2.71 0.50 -6.57
N ASN A 41 -3.57 -0.15 -5.78
CA ASN A 41 -3.16 -0.85 -4.56
C ASN A 41 -2.75 -2.29 -4.89
N PHE A 42 -1.54 -2.66 -4.50
CA PHE A 42 -1.05 -4.03 -4.56
C PHE A 42 -1.12 -4.68 -3.17
N TYR A 43 -1.88 -5.78 -3.09
CA TYR A 43 -2.07 -6.56 -1.86
C TYR A 43 -1.23 -7.84 -1.91
N MET A 44 -0.18 -7.91 -1.10
CA MET A 44 0.79 -9.00 -1.19
C MET A 44 0.28 -10.29 -0.53
N LEU A 45 0.22 -11.38 -1.28
CA LEU A 45 -0.12 -12.73 -0.78
C LEU A 45 1.15 -13.60 -0.68
N GLY A 46 2.14 -13.20 0.12
CA GLY A 46 3.37 -14.00 0.31
C GLY A 46 4.64 -13.22 0.68
N SER A 47 5.77 -13.92 0.78
CA SER A 47 7.14 -13.39 0.93
C SER A 47 7.32 -12.13 1.78
N MET A 48 7.42 -12.32 3.10
CA MET A 48 7.74 -11.25 4.04
C MET A 48 9.00 -10.50 3.61
N GLY A 49 8.95 -9.17 3.62
CA GLY A 49 10.08 -8.30 3.27
C GLY A 49 10.13 -7.82 1.81
N LEU A 50 9.23 -8.27 0.93
CA LEU A 50 9.27 -7.87 -0.48
C LEU A 50 8.54 -6.55 -0.82
N ALA A 51 7.83 -5.92 0.11
CA ALA A 51 7.10 -4.67 -0.18
C ALA A 51 8.02 -3.58 -0.75
N CYS A 52 9.18 -3.35 -0.15
CA CYS A 52 10.15 -2.36 -0.62
C CYS A 52 10.76 -2.68 -2.00
N PRO A 53 11.35 -3.88 -2.25
CA PRO A 53 11.91 -4.18 -3.57
C PRO A 53 10.84 -4.22 -4.67
N ILE A 54 9.61 -4.65 -4.39
CA ILE A 54 8.50 -4.60 -5.35
C ILE A 54 8.14 -3.14 -5.65
N ALA A 55 7.93 -2.31 -4.63
CA ALA A 55 7.60 -0.89 -4.81
C ALA A 55 8.69 -0.15 -5.60
N PHE A 56 9.96 -0.46 -5.33
CA PHE A 56 11.09 0.11 -6.05
C PHE A 56 11.11 -0.33 -7.52
N GLY A 57 10.93 -1.62 -7.80
CA GLY A 57 10.84 -2.12 -9.16
C GLY A 57 9.67 -1.52 -9.95
N VAL A 58 8.50 -1.37 -9.31
CA VAL A 58 7.33 -0.68 -9.90
C VAL A 58 7.68 0.77 -10.21
N ALA A 59 8.25 1.51 -9.27
CA ALA A 59 8.62 2.92 -9.47
C ALA A 59 9.60 3.12 -10.62
N LEU A 60 10.58 2.21 -10.80
CA LEU A 60 11.51 2.25 -11.92
C LEU A 60 10.86 1.92 -13.27
N ALA A 61 9.77 1.15 -13.28
CA ALA A 61 9.07 0.73 -14.49
C ALA A 61 7.95 1.71 -14.94
N GLN A 62 7.70 2.79 -14.19
CA GLN A 62 6.74 3.84 -14.56
C GLN A 62 7.49 4.99 -15.28
N PRO A 63 7.34 5.14 -16.62
CA PRO A 63 7.98 6.20 -17.39
C PRO A 63 7.41 7.60 -17.12
#